data_AF-A0A2Z7CQX6-F1
#
_entry.id   AF-A0A2Z7CQX6-F1
#
_cell.length_a   1.000
_cell.length_b   1.000
_cell.length_c   1.000
_cell.angle_alpha   90.00
_cell.angle_beta   90.00
_cell.angle_gamma   90.00
#
_symmetry.space_group_name_H-M   'P 1'
#
loop_
_entity.id
_entity.type
_entity.pdbx_description
1 polymer ?
#
loop_
_entity_poly.entity_id
_entity_poly.type
_entity_poly.pdbx_seq_one_letter_code
_entity_poly.pdbx_strand_id
1 'polypeptide(L)'
;MDRIEVTNLNRQFLFRLEDVGKPKAEIAAKRVMERVGDVNISPHFCRIEDKPLDFYSDFSIIVLGLDSIEARSYINAVACGFLEYNSDDEPVEETVKPLVDGGTEGFKGHARIIIPGTTPCFECTIWLFPPQVKFPLCTLAETPRTAAHCIEYAHLIKWDEVHSGKSFDPDNPEHMQWVYSEAVKRAELFGIPGVTYSLTQGVVKNIIPAIASTNAIVSAACALETLKIVSGCSKTLSNYLTYNGVEGLHTKVTEFVKDQDCLVCGPGVLIELERSITLKKFIDHLEGHPRLLLTRVSVTHRGKNLYMQAPPVLEEMTRSNLDLPLFELMGEVSKDIIHVNGMSGKGDKTQSCLRKLRVVFKGIDGVADIDMAGAYTAASIITHAQSKAVKQARIRTSSLLCYNYYNRVPSNTDLTPAKPNTDTNSGTVTQKPRIWELQAQPKQNPMLMLTDYTREMSSRSRQASRKLPKAVPNEESLQEESNATNLTSIGAIYRRQSKKIRSHIESSTERKAHTTEEERREKSEVL
;
A
#
# COMPACT_ATOMS: atom_id res chain seq x y z
N MET A 1 -1.09 18.08 -7.77
CA MET A 1 -1.10 17.68 -9.20
C MET A 1 -2.52 17.57 -9.75
N ASP A 2 -3.49 17.08 -8.96
CA ASP A 2 -4.85 16.84 -9.45
C ASP A 2 -5.71 18.09 -9.65
N ARG A 3 -6.54 18.03 -10.69
CA ARG A 3 -7.65 18.95 -10.93
C ARG A 3 -8.98 18.33 -10.49
N ILE A 4 -9.96 19.17 -10.20
CA ILE A 4 -11.28 18.74 -9.73
C ILE A 4 -12.06 18.12 -10.89
N GLU A 5 -12.62 16.94 -10.65
CA GLU A 5 -13.50 16.25 -11.61
C GLU A 5 -14.92 16.10 -11.05
N VAL A 6 -15.90 15.92 -11.95
CA VAL A 6 -17.30 15.69 -11.58
C VAL A 6 -17.46 14.45 -10.68
N THR A 7 -16.65 13.41 -10.93
CA THR A 7 -16.61 12.15 -10.16
C THR A 7 -16.17 12.35 -8.71
N ASN A 8 -15.57 13.49 -8.37
CA ASN A 8 -15.08 13.79 -7.03
C ASN A 8 -16.18 14.35 -6.12
N LEU A 9 -17.20 15.00 -6.71
CA LEU A 9 -18.21 15.78 -5.99
C LEU A 9 -19.12 14.93 -5.08
N ASN A 10 -19.16 13.61 -5.28
CA ASN A 10 -19.94 12.70 -4.45
C ASN A 10 -19.39 12.53 -3.02
N ARG A 11 -18.11 12.85 -2.80
CA ARG A 11 -17.41 12.62 -1.51
C ARG A 11 -16.48 13.75 -1.07
N GLN A 12 -15.97 14.55 -2.01
CA GLN A 12 -15.05 15.65 -1.73
C GLN A 12 -15.85 16.95 -1.56
N PHE A 13 -16.46 17.10 -0.38
CA PHE A 13 -17.44 18.16 -0.09
C PHE A 13 -16.90 19.60 -0.11
N LEU A 14 -15.58 19.79 -0.23
CA LEU A 14 -14.98 21.11 -0.42
C LEU A 14 -15.22 21.65 -1.83
N PHE A 15 -15.50 20.80 -2.80
CA PHE A 15 -15.61 21.17 -4.21
C PHE A 15 -17.06 21.34 -4.65
N ARG A 16 -17.28 22.21 -5.64
CA ARG A 16 -18.58 22.46 -6.28
C ARG A 16 -18.47 22.25 -7.79
N LEU A 17 -19.61 22.18 -8.46
CA LEU A 17 -19.66 21.98 -9.91
C LEU A 17 -18.92 23.10 -10.67
N GLU A 18 -18.98 24.33 -10.18
CA GLU A 18 -18.25 25.50 -10.69
C GLU A 18 -16.72 25.43 -10.55
N ASP A 19 -16.21 24.46 -9.76
CA ASP A 19 -14.78 24.28 -9.51
C ASP A 19 -14.15 23.21 -10.38
N VAL A 20 -14.94 22.49 -11.19
CA VAL A 20 -14.45 21.44 -12.09
C VAL A 20 -13.38 22.01 -13.03
N GLY A 21 -12.26 21.30 -13.15
CA GLY A 21 -11.07 21.70 -13.90
C GLY A 21 -10.06 22.56 -13.12
N LYS A 22 -10.43 23.15 -11.97
CA LYS A 22 -9.51 23.94 -11.14
C LYS A 22 -8.59 23.04 -10.28
N PRO A 23 -7.42 23.53 -9.83
CA PRO A 23 -6.54 22.80 -8.91
C PRO A 23 -7.22 22.43 -7.58
N LYS A 24 -7.17 21.14 -7.19
CA LYS A 24 -7.78 20.69 -5.91
C LYS A 24 -7.20 21.42 -4.70
N ALA A 25 -5.87 21.56 -4.64
CA ALA A 25 -5.17 22.12 -3.49
C ALA A 25 -5.58 23.58 -3.21
N GLU A 26 -5.64 24.41 -4.25
CA GLU A 26 -5.98 25.83 -4.15
C GLU A 26 -7.43 26.02 -3.69
N ILE A 27 -8.38 25.31 -4.31
CA ILE A 27 -9.80 25.40 -3.94
C ILE A 27 -10.04 24.83 -2.54
N ALA A 28 -9.37 23.75 -2.17
CA ALA A 28 -9.50 23.17 -0.83
C ALA A 28 -9.03 24.18 0.24
N ALA A 29 -7.84 24.77 0.08
CA ALA A 29 -7.32 25.77 1.01
C ALA A 29 -8.25 26.98 1.12
N LYS A 30 -8.67 27.54 -0.03
CA LYS A 30 -9.62 28.66 -0.08
C LYS A 30 -10.91 28.37 0.69
N ARG A 31 -11.56 27.24 0.43
CA ARG A 31 -12.86 26.88 1.03
C ARG A 31 -12.76 26.65 2.55
N VAL A 32 -11.64 26.12 3.03
CA VAL A 32 -11.42 25.93 4.48
C VAL A 32 -11.18 27.29 5.16
N MET A 33 -10.32 28.14 4.59
CA MET A 33 -10.05 29.48 5.16
C MET A 33 -11.28 30.40 5.13
N GLU A 34 -12.17 30.26 4.14
CA GLU A 34 -13.47 30.96 4.12
C GLU A 34 -14.44 30.48 5.23
N ARG A 35 -14.30 29.22 5.65
CA ARG A 35 -15.23 28.58 6.59
C ARG A 35 -14.77 28.67 8.04
N VAL A 36 -13.47 28.58 8.29
CA VAL A 36 -12.86 28.52 9.62
C VAL A 36 -11.95 29.73 9.78
N GLY A 37 -12.30 30.61 10.71
CA GLY A 37 -11.49 31.77 11.05
C GLY A 37 -10.12 31.37 11.61
N ASP A 38 -9.13 32.26 11.44
CA ASP A 38 -7.77 32.15 11.98
C ASP A 38 -6.96 30.91 11.52
N VAL A 39 -7.40 30.24 10.45
CA VAL A 39 -6.67 29.15 9.80
C VAL A 39 -5.88 29.70 8.62
N ASN A 40 -4.58 29.42 8.60
CA ASN A 40 -3.70 29.75 7.47
C ASN A 40 -3.28 28.45 6.75
N ILE A 41 -3.65 28.33 5.47
CA ILE A 41 -3.30 27.17 4.63
C ILE A 41 -2.56 27.65 3.39
N SER A 42 -1.33 27.16 3.23
CA SER A 42 -0.52 27.37 2.01
C SER A 42 -0.74 26.20 1.03
N PRO A 43 -1.53 26.37 -0.05
CA PRO A 43 -1.74 25.30 -1.02
C PRO A 43 -0.52 25.08 -1.91
N HIS A 44 -0.27 23.83 -2.28
CA HIS A 44 0.75 23.46 -3.27
C HIS A 44 0.16 22.61 -4.38
N PHE A 45 0.04 23.19 -5.58
CA PHE A 45 -0.39 22.47 -6.79
C PHE A 45 0.79 21.82 -7.51
N CYS A 46 1.38 20.79 -6.90
CA CYS A 46 2.47 20.01 -7.49
C CYS A 46 2.32 18.53 -7.09
N ARG A 47 3.21 17.67 -7.57
CA ARG A 47 3.37 16.33 -7.00
C ARG A 47 4.23 16.42 -5.74
N ILE A 48 4.17 15.39 -4.88
CA ILE A 48 5.03 15.35 -3.68
C ILE A 48 6.50 15.18 -4.06
N GLU A 49 6.76 14.50 -5.17
CA GLU A 49 8.09 14.23 -5.71
C GLU A 49 8.75 15.48 -6.31
N ASP A 50 7.97 16.52 -6.62
CA ASP A 50 8.48 17.77 -7.20
C ASP A 50 9.05 18.72 -6.14
N LYS A 51 8.77 18.47 -4.85
CA LYS A 51 9.25 19.31 -3.75
C LYS A 51 10.67 18.89 -3.35
N PRO A 52 11.57 19.86 -3.07
CA PRO A 52 12.89 19.54 -2.53
C PRO A 52 12.74 18.92 -1.14
N LEU A 53 13.76 18.19 -0.69
CA LEU A 53 13.68 17.49 0.59
C LEU A 53 13.55 18.47 1.76
N ASP A 54 14.29 19.59 1.75
CA ASP A 54 14.23 20.62 2.78
C ASP A 54 12.83 21.20 2.97
N PHE A 55 11.98 21.17 1.95
CA PHE A 55 10.59 21.57 2.13
C PHE A 55 9.93 20.72 3.22
N TYR A 56 10.26 19.43 3.29
CA TYR A 56 9.70 18.51 4.26
C TYR A 56 10.33 18.63 5.66
N SER A 57 11.53 19.22 5.80
CA SER A 57 12.18 19.39 7.11
C SER A 57 11.47 20.40 8.00
N ASP A 58 10.77 21.37 7.40
CA ASP A 58 10.06 22.42 8.13
C ASP A 58 8.79 21.92 8.83
N PHE A 59 8.28 20.74 8.47
CA PHE A 59 7.06 20.19 9.07
C PHE A 59 7.37 19.37 10.32
N SER A 60 6.57 19.56 11.36
CA SER A 60 6.63 18.73 12.58
C SER A 60 5.91 17.39 12.43
N ILE A 61 4.82 17.35 11.66
CA ILE A 61 4.02 16.14 11.40
C ILE A 61 3.55 16.16 9.95
N ILE A 62 3.49 14.99 9.33
CA ILE A 62 2.98 14.82 7.97
C ILE A 62 1.76 13.90 8.00
N VAL A 63 0.62 14.37 7.51
CA VAL A 63 -0.63 13.59 7.43
C VAL A 63 -0.90 13.20 5.98
N LEU A 64 -1.14 11.91 5.74
CA LEU A 64 -1.23 11.30 4.43
C LEU A 64 -2.65 10.81 4.14
N GLY A 65 -3.19 11.28 3.02
CA GLY A 65 -4.44 10.81 2.42
C GLY A 65 -4.23 10.42 0.95
N LEU A 66 -3.15 9.67 0.69
CA LEU A 66 -2.69 9.32 -0.65
C LEU A 66 -3.49 8.14 -1.23
N ASP A 67 -3.45 7.94 -2.54
CA ASP A 67 -4.20 6.91 -3.26
C ASP A 67 -3.32 5.79 -3.83
N SER A 68 -2.00 5.98 -3.86
CA SER A 68 -1.04 5.00 -4.38
C SER A 68 -0.09 4.48 -3.31
N ILE A 69 0.43 3.27 -3.54
CA ILE A 69 1.47 2.65 -2.71
C ILE A 69 2.79 3.36 -2.96
N GLU A 70 3.05 3.76 -4.20
CA GLU A 70 4.26 4.45 -4.63
C GLU A 70 4.43 5.79 -3.93
N ALA A 71 3.38 6.61 -3.87
CA ALA A 71 3.44 7.90 -3.18
C ALA A 71 3.64 7.72 -1.67
N ARG A 72 3.01 6.70 -1.05
CA ARG A 72 3.23 6.34 0.36
C ARG A 72 4.66 5.87 0.63
N SER A 73 5.21 5.04 -0.25
CA SER A 73 6.60 4.57 -0.20
C SER A 73 7.58 5.73 -0.31
N TYR A 74 7.34 6.65 -1.24
CA TYR A 74 8.15 7.85 -1.42
C TYR A 74 8.18 8.71 -0.15
N ILE A 75 7.03 9.13 0.37
CA ILE A 75 6.99 10.02 1.53
C ILE A 75 7.50 9.32 2.81
N ASN A 76 7.33 7.99 2.91
CA ASN A 76 7.94 7.20 3.99
C ASN A 76 9.47 7.24 3.91
N ALA A 77 10.04 7.09 2.71
CA ALA A 77 11.48 7.19 2.50
C ALA A 77 12.00 8.61 2.80
N VAL A 78 11.26 9.66 2.44
CA VAL A 78 11.61 11.05 2.79
C VAL A 78 11.65 11.23 4.30
N ALA A 79 10.60 10.84 5.02
CA ALA A 79 10.53 10.99 6.47
C ALA A 79 11.59 10.16 7.22
N CYS A 80 11.84 8.93 6.76
CA CYS A 80 12.93 8.10 7.31
C CYS A 80 14.32 8.59 6.87
N GLY A 81 14.41 9.43 5.85
CA GLY A 81 15.67 10.03 5.38
C GLY A 81 16.20 11.10 6.33
N PHE A 82 15.32 11.77 7.07
CA PHE A 82 15.70 12.69 8.14
C PHE A 82 16.10 12.00 9.43
N LEU A 83 15.78 10.71 9.58
CA LEU A 83 15.97 9.98 10.83
C LEU A 83 17.44 9.69 11.10
N GLU A 84 17.93 10.23 12.22
CA GLU A 84 19.26 9.98 12.75
C GLU A 84 19.23 9.00 13.92
N TYR A 85 20.39 8.41 14.19
CA TYR A 85 20.58 7.45 15.28
C TYR A 85 21.81 7.83 16.09
N ASN A 86 21.69 7.73 17.41
CA ASN A 86 22.81 7.91 18.32
C ASN A 86 23.76 6.69 18.31
N SER A 87 24.76 6.71 19.19
CA SER A 87 25.73 5.61 19.35
C SER A 87 25.11 4.28 19.79
N ASP A 88 23.95 4.33 20.43
CA ASP A 88 23.24 3.17 20.99
C ASP A 88 22.16 2.63 20.03
N ASP A 89 22.18 3.08 18.77
CA ASP A 89 21.22 2.72 17.72
C ASP A 89 19.77 3.13 18.04
N GLU A 90 19.60 4.13 18.92
CA GLU A 90 18.31 4.72 19.23
C GLU A 90 18.06 5.95 18.35
N PRO A 91 16.82 6.15 17.87
CA PRO A 91 16.47 7.28 17.04
C PRO A 91 16.60 8.60 17.82
N VAL A 92 17.22 9.60 17.20
CA VAL A 92 17.32 10.96 17.77
C VAL A 92 15.96 11.64 17.61
N GLU A 93 15.26 11.90 18.72
CA GLU A 93 13.85 12.31 18.74
C GLU A 93 13.59 13.59 17.92
N GLU A 94 14.50 14.56 17.93
CA GLU A 94 14.38 15.83 17.23
C GLU A 94 14.37 15.68 15.70
N THR A 95 14.95 14.58 15.21
CA THR A 95 15.06 14.27 13.77
C THR A 95 13.88 13.43 13.26
N VAL A 96 13.07 12.89 14.18
CA VAL A 96 11.91 12.08 13.85
C VAL A 96 10.82 12.96 13.23
N LYS A 97 10.32 12.54 12.07
CA LYS A 97 9.15 13.14 11.41
C LYS A 97 7.96 12.18 11.48
N PRO A 98 7.06 12.31 12.48
CA PRO A 98 5.86 11.50 12.58
C PRO A 98 4.98 11.58 11.32
N LEU A 99 4.51 10.41 10.87
CA LEU A 99 3.55 10.27 9.80
C LEU A 99 2.24 9.70 10.35
N VAL A 100 1.11 10.26 9.91
CA VAL A 100 -0.21 9.69 10.11
C VAL A 100 -0.80 9.37 8.75
N ASP A 101 -1.05 8.09 8.44
CA ASP A 101 -1.57 7.67 7.14
C ASP A 101 -2.97 7.10 7.25
N GLY A 102 -3.83 7.57 6.35
CA GLY A 102 -5.16 7.02 6.10
C GLY A 102 -5.25 6.35 4.73
N GLY A 103 -6.01 5.27 4.66
CA GLY A 103 -6.41 4.65 3.40
C GLY A 103 -7.85 4.15 3.45
N THR A 104 -8.52 4.15 2.31
CA THR A 104 -9.94 3.80 2.20
C THR A 104 -10.23 3.07 0.90
N GLU A 105 -11.04 2.02 0.97
CA GLU A 105 -11.55 1.26 -0.17
C GLU A 105 -12.97 0.77 0.15
N GLY A 106 -13.97 1.33 -0.53
CA GLY A 106 -15.38 1.03 -0.30
C GLY A 106 -15.79 1.26 1.15
N PHE A 107 -16.19 0.18 1.83
CA PHE A 107 -16.56 0.17 3.26
C PHE A 107 -15.41 -0.23 4.20
N LYS A 108 -14.20 -0.36 3.67
CA LYS A 108 -13.00 -0.70 4.45
C LYS A 108 -12.05 0.49 4.48
N GLY A 109 -11.28 0.59 5.54
CA GLY A 109 -10.24 1.59 5.64
C GLY A 109 -9.29 1.32 6.78
N HIS A 110 -8.22 2.10 6.83
CA HIS A 110 -7.24 2.04 7.90
C HIS A 110 -6.74 3.44 8.24
N ALA A 111 -6.36 3.60 9.51
CA ALA A 111 -5.57 4.73 9.99
C ALA A 111 -4.35 4.15 10.69
N ARG A 112 -3.17 4.70 10.43
CA ARG A 112 -1.93 4.24 11.04
C ARG A 112 -1.05 5.40 11.48
N ILE A 113 -0.30 5.16 12.54
CA ILE A 113 0.75 6.07 13.02
C ILE A 113 2.08 5.41 12.73
N ILE A 114 2.95 6.18 12.09
CA ILE A 114 4.34 5.81 11.86
C ILE A 114 5.20 6.86 12.55
N ILE A 115 5.85 6.47 13.63
CA ILE A 115 7.01 7.11 14.23
C ILE A 115 8.26 6.42 13.64
N PRO A 116 8.96 7.01 12.65
CA PRO A 116 10.16 6.43 12.08
C PRO A 116 11.19 6.04 13.15
N GLY A 117 11.81 4.86 13.02
CA GLY A 117 12.81 4.37 13.98
C GLY A 117 12.23 3.64 15.19
N THR A 118 11.01 4.00 15.62
CA THR A 118 10.36 3.40 16.81
C THR A 118 9.28 2.39 16.43
N THR A 119 8.35 2.80 15.57
CA THR A 119 7.25 1.94 15.09
C THR A 119 7.57 1.38 13.69
N PRO A 120 6.86 0.35 13.20
CA PRO A 120 7.03 -0.09 11.81
C PRO A 120 6.76 1.04 10.83
N CYS A 121 7.71 1.30 9.93
CA CYS A 121 7.48 2.22 8.82
C CYS A 121 6.60 1.59 7.75
N PHE A 122 6.26 2.35 6.70
CA PHE A 122 5.43 1.83 5.61
C PHE A 122 6.00 0.54 5.01
N GLU A 123 7.30 0.51 4.71
CA GLU A 123 7.99 -0.66 4.15
C GLU A 123 7.97 -1.89 5.05
N CYS A 124 7.97 -1.74 6.39
CA CYS A 124 7.85 -2.87 7.31
C CYS A 124 6.52 -3.64 7.12
N THR A 125 5.49 -2.94 6.67
CA THR A 125 4.12 -3.45 6.54
C THR A 125 3.61 -3.48 5.10
N ILE A 126 4.49 -3.31 4.10
CA ILE A 126 4.09 -3.25 2.69
C ILE A 126 3.35 -4.52 2.22
N TRP A 127 3.63 -5.66 2.86
CA TRP A 127 2.99 -6.95 2.60
C TRP A 127 1.50 -6.99 2.99
N LEU A 128 1.01 -6.03 3.79
CA LEU A 128 -0.43 -5.89 4.08
C LEU A 128 -1.23 -5.45 2.85
N PHE A 129 -0.59 -4.81 1.87
CA PHE A 129 -1.25 -4.41 0.65
C PHE A 129 -1.36 -5.62 -0.28
N PRO A 130 -2.57 -5.94 -0.77
CA PRO A 130 -2.74 -7.07 -1.68
C PRO A 130 -1.94 -6.84 -2.97
N PRO A 131 -1.40 -7.91 -3.57
CA PRO A 131 -0.76 -7.79 -4.87
C PRO A 131 -1.79 -7.28 -5.90
N GLN A 132 -1.37 -6.36 -6.75
CA GLN A 132 -2.22 -5.92 -7.86
C GLN A 132 -2.57 -7.12 -8.74
N VAL A 133 -3.87 -7.31 -8.99
CA VAL A 133 -4.37 -8.36 -9.88
C VAL A 133 -3.86 -8.07 -11.29
N LYS A 134 -2.96 -8.91 -11.78
CA LYS A 134 -2.49 -8.88 -13.18
C LYS A 134 -2.94 -10.16 -13.86
N PHE A 135 -3.81 -10.02 -14.84
CA PHE A 135 -4.27 -11.17 -15.62
C PHE A 135 -3.12 -11.69 -16.50
N PRO A 136 -2.86 -13.01 -16.53
CA PRO A 136 -1.89 -13.58 -17.44
C PRO A 136 -2.26 -13.31 -18.91
N LEU A 137 -1.29 -12.97 -19.74
CA LEU A 137 -1.53 -12.69 -21.17
C LEU A 137 -2.16 -13.87 -21.91
N CYS A 138 -1.78 -15.11 -21.58
CA CYS A 138 -2.39 -16.30 -22.18
C CYS A 138 -3.89 -16.42 -21.83
N THR A 139 -4.29 -16.04 -20.62
CA THR A 139 -5.71 -16.01 -20.22
C THR A 139 -6.47 -14.92 -20.96
N LEU A 140 -5.87 -13.74 -21.12
CA LEU A 140 -6.49 -12.65 -21.87
C LEU A 140 -6.65 -12.99 -23.35
N ALA A 141 -5.63 -13.58 -23.97
CA ALA A 141 -5.57 -13.84 -25.41
C ALA A 141 -6.32 -15.11 -25.85
N GLU A 142 -6.23 -16.20 -25.09
CA GLU A 142 -6.71 -17.52 -25.53
C GLU A 142 -7.95 -17.98 -24.75
N THR A 143 -7.97 -17.78 -23.42
CA THR A 143 -8.94 -18.44 -22.53
C THR A 143 -9.59 -17.46 -21.54
N PRO A 144 -10.33 -16.43 -22.01
CA PRO A 144 -11.07 -15.55 -21.12
C PRO A 144 -12.14 -16.34 -20.37
N ARG A 145 -12.42 -15.93 -19.13
CA ARG A 145 -13.34 -16.62 -18.20
C ARG A 145 -14.34 -15.67 -17.56
N THR A 146 -13.94 -14.40 -17.40
CA THR A 146 -14.74 -13.36 -16.77
C THR A 146 -14.89 -12.18 -17.72
N ALA A 147 -15.92 -11.35 -17.50
CA ALA A 147 -16.12 -10.12 -18.27
C ALA A 147 -14.90 -9.18 -18.19
N ALA A 148 -14.19 -9.16 -17.05
CA ALA A 148 -12.96 -8.39 -16.87
C ALA A 148 -11.85 -8.84 -17.83
N HIS A 149 -11.71 -10.15 -18.11
CA HIS A 149 -10.73 -10.64 -19.08
C HIS A 149 -11.04 -10.14 -20.51
N CYS A 150 -12.31 -10.09 -20.89
CA CYS A 150 -12.73 -9.58 -22.19
C CYS A 150 -12.44 -8.08 -22.34
N ILE A 151 -12.66 -7.31 -21.26
CA ILE A 151 -12.37 -5.88 -21.21
C ILE A 151 -10.87 -5.61 -21.30
N GLU A 152 -10.06 -6.32 -20.50
CA GLU A 152 -8.60 -6.14 -20.51
C GLU A 152 -7.97 -6.58 -21.83
N TYR A 153 -8.50 -7.62 -22.47
CA TYR A 153 -8.07 -7.96 -23.83
C TYR A 153 -8.34 -6.80 -24.81
N ALA A 154 -9.53 -6.21 -24.77
CA ALA A 154 -9.89 -5.11 -25.66
C ALA A 154 -9.00 -3.88 -25.42
N HIS A 155 -8.71 -3.58 -24.15
CA HIS A 155 -7.87 -2.45 -23.74
C HIS A 155 -6.38 -2.65 -24.03
N LEU A 156 -5.79 -3.77 -23.63
CA LEU A 156 -4.33 -3.97 -23.67
C LEU A 156 -3.81 -4.61 -24.94
N ILE A 157 -4.63 -5.39 -25.64
CA ILE A 157 -4.21 -6.15 -26.82
C ILE A 157 -4.87 -5.57 -28.06
N LYS A 158 -6.22 -5.52 -28.07
CA LYS A 158 -6.96 -5.17 -29.28
C LYS A 158 -6.83 -3.70 -29.67
N TRP A 159 -6.71 -2.81 -28.69
CA TRP A 159 -6.52 -1.37 -28.95
C TRP A 159 -5.27 -1.12 -29.81
N ASP A 160 -4.13 -1.66 -29.40
CA ASP A 160 -2.84 -1.48 -30.08
C ASP A 160 -2.80 -2.15 -31.46
N GLU A 161 -3.49 -3.29 -31.62
CA GLU A 161 -3.67 -3.97 -32.91
C GLU A 161 -4.40 -3.08 -33.94
N VAL A 162 -5.43 -2.35 -33.51
CA VAL A 162 -6.32 -1.60 -34.41
C VAL A 162 -5.88 -0.15 -34.58
N HIS A 163 -5.33 0.46 -33.53
CA HIS A 163 -5.00 1.88 -33.46
C HIS A 163 -3.50 2.13 -33.40
N SER A 164 -2.70 1.32 -34.10
CA SER A 164 -1.24 1.38 -34.07
C SER A 164 -0.70 2.81 -34.07
N GLY A 165 -0.06 3.20 -32.95
CA GLY A 165 0.54 4.53 -32.77
C GLY A 165 -0.32 5.58 -32.05
N LYS A 166 -1.59 5.30 -31.71
CA LYS A 166 -2.42 6.16 -30.85
C LYS A 166 -2.52 5.60 -29.43
N SER A 167 -2.07 6.39 -28.45
CA SER A 167 -2.22 6.03 -27.04
C SER A 167 -3.69 6.00 -26.64
N PHE A 168 -4.09 4.96 -25.92
CA PHE A 168 -5.40 4.90 -25.28
C PHE A 168 -5.52 5.99 -24.21
N ASP A 169 -6.69 6.61 -24.15
CA ASP A 169 -7.02 7.64 -23.16
C ASP A 169 -8.27 7.19 -22.40
N PRO A 170 -8.16 6.82 -21.11
CA PRO A 170 -9.28 6.35 -20.32
C PRO A 170 -10.32 7.45 -20.03
N ASP A 171 -9.96 8.73 -20.14
CA ASP A 171 -10.88 9.85 -19.90
C ASP A 171 -11.65 10.28 -21.15
N ASN A 172 -11.22 9.81 -22.33
CA ASN A 172 -11.94 10.02 -23.57
C ASN A 172 -13.17 9.07 -23.67
N PRO A 173 -14.41 9.60 -23.73
CA PRO A 173 -15.62 8.79 -23.85
C PRO A 173 -15.64 7.88 -25.10
N GLU A 174 -15.07 8.34 -26.22
CA GLU A 174 -15.04 7.58 -27.48
C GLU A 174 -14.13 6.36 -27.36
N HIS A 175 -12.95 6.52 -26.75
CA HIS A 175 -12.02 5.44 -26.49
C HIS A 175 -12.65 4.38 -25.56
N MET A 176 -13.27 4.83 -24.47
CA MET A 176 -13.98 3.96 -23.54
C MET A 176 -15.15 3.22 -24.19
N GLN A 177 -15.89 3.90 -25.08
CA GLN A 177 -17.00 3.30 -25.81
C GLN A 177 -16.50 2.22 -26.77
N TRP A 178 -15.38 2.46 -27.46
CA TRP A 178 -14.76 1.47 -28.33
C TRP A 178 -14.34 0.21 -27.57
N VAL A 179 -13.65 0.37 -26.43
CA VAL A 179 -13.23 -0.77 -25.58
C VAL A 179 -14.45 -1.55 -25.10
N TYR A 180 -15.52 -0.87 -24.70
CA TYR A 180 -16.77 -1.52 -24.32
C TYR A 180 -17.35 -2.35 -25.47
N SER A 181 -17.48 -1.77 -26.67
CA SER A 181 -18.03 -2.48 -27.84
C SER A 181 -17.21 -3.71 -28.21
N GLU A 182 -15.88 -3.62 -28.16
CA GLU A 182 -15.01 -4.75 -28.50
C GLU A 182 -15.00 -5.83 -27.41
N ALA A 183 -15.08 -5.43 -26.14
CA ALA A 183 -15.24 -6.35 -25.02
C ALA A 183 -16.55 -7.14 -25.10
N VAL A 184 -17.65 -6.51 -25.53
CA VAL A 184 -18.95 -7.19 -25.74
C VAL A 184 -18.84 -8.26 -26.83
N LYS A 185 -18.26 -7.93 -27.99
CA LYS A 185 -18.07 -8.92 -29.07
C LYS A 185 -17.23 -10.11 -28.59
N ARG A 186 -16.15 -9.85 -27.85
CA ARG A 186 -15.32 -10.92 -27.29
C ARG A 186 -16.07 -11.75 -26.27
N ALA A 187 -16.87 -11.13 -25.41
CA ALA A 187 -17.66 -11.84 -24.42
C ALA A 187 -18.72 -12.74 -25.09
N GLU A 188 -19.36 -12.28 -26.17
CA GLU A 188 -20.29 -13.09 -26.97
C GLU A 188 -19.60 -14.31 -27.60
N LEU A 189 -18.39 -14.14 -28.16
CA LEU A 189 -17.61 -15.24 -28.76
C LEU A 189 -17.31 -16.37 -27.77
N PHE A 190 -17.06 -16.04 -26.50
CA PHE A 190 -16.74 -17.01 -25.45
C PHE A 190 -17.94 -17.36 -24.55
N GLY A 191 -19.14 -16.83 -24.84
CA GLY A 191 -20.35 -17.07 -24.04
C GLY A 191 -20.27 -16.52 -22.62
N ILE A 192 -19.52 -15.43 -22.39
CA ILE A 192 -19.29 -14.82 -21.08
C ILE A 192 -20.31 -13.69 -20.85
N PRO A 193 -21.20 -13.77 -19.85
CA PRO A 193 -22.13 -12.69 -19.53
C PRO A 193 -21.47 -11.59 -18.69
N GLY A 194 -22.13 -10.43 -18.59
CA GLY A 194 -21.82 -9.42 -17.57
C GLY A 194 -20.93 -8.24 -18.00
N VAL A 195 -20.58 -8.13 -19.29
CA VAL A 195 -19.91 -6.92 -19.80
C VAL A 195 -20.91 -5.75 -19.80
N THR A 196 -20.59 -4.70 -19.04
CA THR A 196 -21.37 -3.46 -18.98
C THR A 196 -20.43 -2.27 -19.08
N TYR A 197 -20.91 -1.12 -19.57
CA TYR A 197 -20.08 0.08 -19.68
C TYR A 197 -19.47 0.50 -18.32
N SER A 198 -20.24 0.38 -17.24
CA SER A 198 -19.76 0.67 -15.87
C SER A 198 -18.65 -0.29 -15.43
N LEU A 199 -18.74 -1.57 -15.79
CA LEU A 199 -17.68 -2.54 -15.52
C LEU A 199 -16.44 -2.25 -16.37
N THR A 200 -16.62 -1.86 -17.64
CA THR A 200 -15.53 -1.43 -18.52
C THR A 200 -14.77 -0.25 -17.93
N GLN A 201 -15.48 0.79 -17.47
CA GLN A 201 -14.86 1.91 -16.77
C GLN A 201 -14.13 1.46 -15.50
N GLY A 202 -14.75 0.58 -14.71
CA GLY A 202 -14.18 0.03 -13.48
C GLY A 202 -12.86 -0.68 -13.70
N VAL A 203 -12.81 -1.58 -14.69
CA VAL A 203 -11.63 -2.38 -15.03
C VAL A 203 -10.53 -1.50 -15.64
N VAL A 204 -10.85 -0.73 -16.69
CA VAL A 204 -9.86 0.08 -17.42
C VAL A 204 -9.24 1.15 -16.54
N LYS A 205 -10.04 1.84 -15.72
CA LYS A 205 -9.54 2.89 -14.81
C LYS A 205 -9.07 2.36 -13.45
N ASN A 206 -9.16 1.04 -13.21
CA ASN A 206 -8.93 0.44 -11.89
C ASN A 206 -9.68 1.21 -10.76
N ILE A 207 -10.97 1.48 -10.96
CA ILE A 207 -11.74 2.36 -10.06
C ILE A 207 -11.89 1.70 -8.69
N ILE A 208 -11.26 2.30 -7.68
CA ILE A 208 -11.47 1.97 -6.28
C ILE A 208 -12.77 2.63 -5.81
N PRO A 209 -13.78 1.87 -5.34
CA PRO A 209 -15.00 2.46 -4.78
C PRO A 209 -14.67 3.39 -3.61
N ALA A 210 -15.27 4.58 -3.58
CA ALA A 210 -14.99 5.57 -2.55
C ALA A 210 -16.27 6.19 -2.02
N ILE A 211 -16.40 6.20 -0.69
CA ILE A 211 -17.63 6.59 0.02
C ILE A 211 -17.28 7.65 1.07
N ALA A 212 -18.09 8.72 1.14
CA ALA A 212 -17.87 9.83 2.05
C ALA A 212 -17.83 9.41 3.54
N SER A 213 -18.66 8.45 3.95
CA SER A 213 -18.71 7.94 5.33
C SER A 213 -17.41 7.26 5.74
N THR A 214 -16.87 6.35 4.92
CA THR A 214 -15.59 5.68 5.17
C THR A 214 -14.44 6.69 5.25
N ASN A 215 -14.42 7.66 4.33
CA ASN A 215 -13.43 8.73 4.34
C ASN A 215 -13.51 9.57 5.62
N ALA A 216 -14.73 9.88 6.09
CA ALA A 216 -14.93 10.64 7.32
C ALA A 216 -14.46 9.87 8.56
N ILE A 217 -14.73 8.57 8.65
CA ILE A 217 -14.28 7.73 9.78
C ILE A 217 -12.75 7.67 9.84
N VAL A 218 -12.10 7.40 8.70
CA VAL A 218 -10.65 7.29 8.63
C VAL A 218 -9.97 8.64 8.83
N SER A 219 -10.48 9.72 8.22
CA SER A 219 -9.91 11.05 8.40
C SER A 219 -10.08 11.56 9.82
N ALA A 220 -11.20 11.24 10.49
CA ALA A 220 -11.39 11.56 11.90
C ALA A 220 -10.38 10.83 12.79
N ALA A 221 -10.13 9.54 12.54
CA ALA A 221 -9.10 8.79 13.26
C ALA A 221 -7.71 9.42 13.03
N CYS A 222 -7.35 9.74 11.78
CA CYS A 222 -6.07 10.38 11.48
C CYS A 222 -5.93 11.74 12.17
N ALA A 223 -6.94 12.62 12.05
CA ALA A 223 -6.91 13.95 12.66
C ALA A 223 -6.83 13.89 14.20
N LEU A 224 -7.52 12.93 14.82
CA LEU A 224 -7.46 12.71 16.26
C LEU A 224 -6.06 12.27 16.71
N GLU A 225 -5.42 11.35 15.98
CA GLU A 225 -4.05 10.94 16.29
C GLU A 225 -3.04 12.06 16.05
N THR A 226 -3.21 12.86 14.99
CA THR A 226 -2.40 14.07 14.80
C THR A 226 -2.55 15.03 15.97
N LEU A 227 -3.77 15.28 16.45
CA LEU A 227 -4.01 16.12 17.62
C LEU A 227 -3.30 15.59 18.87
N LYS A 228 -3.36 14.28 19.12
CA LYS A 228 -2.67 13.64 20.25
C LYS A 228 -1.16 13.81 20.17
N ILE A 229 -0.56 13.63 18.99
CA ILE A 229 0.88 13.79 18.77
C ILE A 229 1.29 15.26 19.02
N VAL A 230 0.56 16.23 18.46
CA VAL A 230 0.91 17.66 18.62
C VAL A 230 0.76 18.13 20.06
N SER A 231 -0.33 17.76 20.73
CA SER A 231 -0.70 18.33 22.03
C SER A 231 -0.22 17.52 23.23
N GLY A 232 0.15 16.26 23.04
CA GLY A 232 0.43 15.32 24.12
C GLY A 232 -0.78 15.04 25.03
N CYS A 233 -2.01 15.39 24.61
CA CYS A 233 -3.19 15.32 25.47
C CYS A 233 -3.64 13.90 25.85
N SER A 234 -3.21 12.89 25.08
CA SER A 234 -3.51 11.48 25.31
C SER A 234 -2.46 10.60 24.65
N LYS A 235 -2.40 9.33 25.08
CA LYS A 235 -1.65 8.30 24.37
C LYS A 235 -2.22 8.08 22.96
N THR A 236 -1.32 7.88 22.01
CA THR A 236 -1.62 7.54 20.63
C THR A 236 -2.08 6.09 20.49
N LEU A 237 -2.70 5.74 19.36
CA LEU A 237 -2.93 4.34 19.00
C LEU A 237 -1.59 3.60 18.84
N SER A 238 -1.58 2.27 19.00
CA SER A 238 -0.36 1.46 18.98
C SER A 238 0.41 1.60 17.66
N ASN A 239 -0.24 1.31 16.53
CA ASN A 239 0.23 1.74 15.21
C ASN A 239 -0.79 1.55 14.08
N TYR A 240 -1.71 0.58 14.15
CA TYR A 240 -2.59 0.29 13.01
C TYR A 240 -4.05 0.03 13.42
N LEU A 241 -4.95 0.94 13.04
CA LEU A 241 -6.39 0.80 13.15
C LEU A 241 -6.96 0.33 11.81
N THR A 242 -7.74 -0.74 11.84
CA THR A 242 -8.58 -1.18 10.72
C THR A 242 -10.05 -0.86 10.99
N TYR A 243 -10.75 -0.44 9.96
CA TYR A 243 -12.19 -0.25 9.92
C TYR A 243 -12.79 -1.14 8.83
N ASN A 244 -13.86 -1.86 9.17
CA ASN A 244 -14.67 -2.62 8.24
C ASN A 244 -16.15 -2.38 8.52
N GLY A 245 -16.84 -1.81 7.53
CA GLY A 245 -18.26 -1.49 7.56
C GLY A 245 -19.13 -2.36 6.64
N VAL A 246 -18.64 -3.51 6.17
CA VAL A 246 -19.42 -4.40 5.28
C VAL A 246 -20.55 -5.08 6.06
N GLU A 247 -20.26 -5.59 7.26
CA GLU A 247 -21.22 -6.21 8.16
C GLU A 247 -21.16 -5.52 9.52
N GLY A 248 -22.07 -4.57 9.76
CA GLY A 248 -22.06 -3.75 10.98
C GLY A 248 -20.87 -2.80 11.04
N LEU A 249 -20.43 -2.45 12.26
CA LEU A 249 -19.26 -1.59 12.49
C LEU A 249 -18.21 -2.39 13.26
N HIS A 250 -17.10 -2.71 12.59
CA HIS A 250 -15.99 -3.40 13.20
C HIS A 250 -14.71 -2.55 13.10
N THR A 251 -14.14 -2.22 14.25
CA THR A 251 -12.83 -1.56 14.34
C THR A 251 -11.87 -2.43 15.14
N LYS A 252 -10.66 -2.63 14.62
CA LYS A 252 -9.61 -3.37 15.34
C LYS A 252 -8.30 -2.61 15.29
N VAL A 253 -7.74 -2.36 16.47
CA VAL A 253 -6.36 -1.89 16.62
C VAL A 253 -5.46 -3.11 16.69
N THR A 254 -4.45 -3.13 15.84
CA THR A 254 -3.41 -4.16 15.81
C THR A 254 -2.07 -3.46 15.98
N GLU A 255 -1.19 -4.05 16.77
CA GLU A 255 0.17 -3.58 16.95
C GLU A 255 1.09 -4.44 16.09
N PHE A 256 1.62 -3.84 15.03
CA PHE A 256 2.68 -4.42 14.23
C PHE A 256 4.04 -4.08 14.83
N VAL A 257 4.99 -5.01 14.71
CA VAL A 257 6.35 -4.82 15.21
C VAL A 257 7.23 -4.26 14.10
N LYS A 258 8.11 -3.32 14.44
CA LYS A 258 9.13 -2.81 13.52
C LYS A 258 10.06 -3.94 13.10
N ASP A 259 10.30 -4.05 11.79
CA ASP A 259 11.36 -4.90 11.28
C ASP A 259 12.72 -4.31 11.66
N GLN A 260 13.50 -5.03 12.46
CA GLN A 260 14.80 -4.58 12.96
C GLN A 260 15.84 -4.48 11.83
N ASP A 261 15.67 -5.27 10.77
CA ASP A 261 16.52 -5.24 9.58
C ASP A 261 15.93 -4.34 8.48
N CYS A 262 14.96 -3.49 8.83
CA CYS A 262 14.34 -2.59 7.86
C CYS A 262 15.38 -1.65 7.24
N LEU A 263 15.41 -1.63 5.91
CA LEU A 263 16.36 -0.86 5.13
C LEU A 263 16.03 0.63 5.06
N VAL A 264 14.82 0.98 5.42
CA VAL A 264 14.29 2.35 5.33
C VAL A 264 14.34 3.01 6.70
N CYS A 265 13.69 2.42 7.71
CA CYS A 265 13.63 2.98 9.07
C CYS A 265 14.54 2.28 10.09
N GLY A 266 15.52 1.50 9.64
CA GLY A 266 16.53 0.91 10.51
C GLY A 266 17.76 1.82 10.66
N PRO A 267 18.53 1.65 11.74
CA PRO A 267 19.82 2.33 11.92
C PRO A 267 20.84 1.96 10.84
N GLY A 268 20.64 0.82 10.18
CA GLY A 268 21.62 0.26 9.25
C GLY A 268 22.80 -0.35 9.99
N VAL A 269 23.71 -0.98 9.23
CA VAL A 269 24.88 -1.66 9.80
C VAL A 269 26.02 -0.66 9.95
N LEU A 270 26.50 -0.46 11.18
CA LEU A 270 27.68 0.35 11.46
C LEU A 270 28.95 -0.36 10.95
N ILE A 271 29.78 0.36 10.22
CA ILE A 271 31.08 -0.08 9.72
C ILE A 271 32.11 1.01 10.02
N GLU A 272 33.12 0.66 10.80
CA GLU A 272 34.25 1.53 11.06
C GLU A 272 35.38 1.26 10.08
N LEU A 273 35.91 2.32 9.47
CA LEU A 273 36.92 2.24 8.41
C LEU A 273 38.10 3.15 8.69
N GLU A 274 39.25 2.84 8.09
CA GLU A 274 40.39 3.76 8.02
C GLU A 274 40.23 4.73 6.84
N ARG A 275 40.74 5.96 6.96
CA ARG A 275 40.60 6.99 5.91
C ARG A 275 41.25 6.61 4.58
N SER A 276 42.26 5.74 4.63
CA SER A 276 43.02 5.25 3.49
C SER A 276 42.34 4.09 2.75
N ILE A 277 41.20 3.58 3.25
CA ILE A 277 40.55 2.44 2.60
C ILE A 277 40.01 2.85 1.24
N THR A 278 40.39 2.09 0.20
CA THR A 278 39.86 2.30 -1.14
C THR A 278 38.44 1.74 -1.26
N LEU A 279 37.66 2.27 -2.19
CA LEU A 279 36.30 1.78 -2.45
C LEU A 279 36.29 0.28 -2.78
N LYS A 280 37.30 -0.23 -3.48
CA LYS A 280 37.49 -1.66 -3.75
C LYS A 280 37.63 -2.47 -2.46
N LYS A 281 38.55 -2.09 -1.57
CA LYS A 281 38.75 -2.78 -0.28
C LYS A 281 37.51 -2.73 0.60
N PHE A 282 36.75 -1.63 0.55
CA PHE A 282 35.47 -1.52 1.23
C PHE A 282 34.45 -2.53 0.67
N ILE A 283 34.33 -2.67 -0.66
CA ILE A 283 33.45 -3.67 -1.28
C ILE A 283 33.85 -5.10 -0.87
N ASP A 284 35.15 -5.42 -0.89
CA ASP A 284 35.66 -6.72 -0.45
C ASP A 284 35.31 -6.98 1.04
N HIS A 285 35.33 -5.93 1.87
CA HIS A 285 34.93 -6.02 3.27
C HIS A 285 33.44 -6.36 3.45
N LEU A 286 32.58 -5.88 2.56
CA LEU A 286 31.13 -6.16 2.59
C LEU A 286 30.80 -7.59 2.16
N GLU A 287 31.59 -8.16 1.25
CA GLU A 287 31.50 -9.58 0.85
C GLU A 287 31.81 -10.52 2.03
N GLY A 288 32.81 -10.18 2.84
CA GLY A 288 33.22 -10.95 4.02
C GLY A 288 32.47 -10.65 5.32
N HIS A 289 31.61 -9.63 5.35
CA HIS A 289 31.01 -9.17 6.61
C HIS A 289 29.91 -10.14 7.11
N PRO A 290 29.97 -10.64 8.38
CA PRO A 290 29.11 -11.72 8.88
C PRO A 290 27.60 -11.45 8.81
N ARG A 291 27.20 -10.19 8.88
CA ARG A 291 25.79 -9.75 8.82
C ARG A 291 25.31 -9.37 7.41
N LEU A 292 26.23 -9.06 6.49
CA LEU A 292 25.87 -8.49 5.19
C LEU A 292 26.01 -9.51 4.06
N LEU A 293 27.14 -10.24 4.01
CA LEU A 293 27.44 -11.28 3.02
C LEU A 293 26.92 -10.93 1.61
N LEU A 294 27.26 -9.72 1.17
CA LEU A 294 26.74 -9.14 -0.08
C LEU A 294 27.72 -9.43 -1.21
N THR A 295 27.26 -10.05 -2.28
CA THR A 295 28.02 -10.22 -3.53
C THR A 295 27.51 -9.26 -4.61
N ARG A 296 28.31 -8.97 -5.65
CA ARG A 296 27.92 -8.07 -6.77
C ARG A 296 27.45 -6.69 -6.29
N VAL A 297 28.26 -6.09 -5.43
CA VAL A 297 27.91 -4.88 -4.70
C VAL A 297 27.95 -3.64 -5.60
N SER A 298 26.94 -2.77 -5.46
CA SER A 298 26.89 -1.41 -5.97
C SER A 298 26.75 -0.45 -4.79
N VAL A 299 27.51 0.63 -4.79
CA VAL A 299 27.66 1.57 -3.69
C VAL A 299 27.22 2.97 -4.13
N THR A 300 26.33 3.56 -3.34
CA THR A 300 25.81 4.91 -3.58
C THR A 300 25.90 5.73 -2.30
N HIS A 301 26.42 6.95 -2.40
CA HIS A 301 26.56 7.89 -1.27
C HIS A 301 25.96 9.21 -1.71
N ARG A 302 25.03 9.74 -0.91
CA ARG A 302 24.27 10.96 -1.23
C ARG A 302 23.80 10.93 -2.71
N GLY A 303 23.25 9.79 -3.15
CA GLY A 303 22.82 9.49 -4.54
C GLY A 303 23.81 9.74 -5.68
N LYS A 304 25.07 10.04 -5.38
CA LYS A 304 26.18 9.84 -6.31
C LYS A 304 26.49 8.35 -6.34
N ASN A 305 26.53 7.80 -7.54
CA ASN A 305 26.95 6.43 -7.78
C ASN A 305 28.47 6.37 -7.58
N LEU A 306 28.90 5.91 -6.39
CA LEU A 306 30.33 5.72 -6.13
C LEU A 306 30.85 4.56 -6.96
N TYR A 307 30.09 3.46 -7.01
CA TYR A 307 30.35 2.32 -7.89
C TYR A 307 29.06 1.58 -8.23
N MET A 308 28.85 1.23 -9.50
CA MET A 308 27.69 0.48 -9.96
C MET A 308 28.13 -0.77 -10.71
N GLN A 309 27.73 -1.95 -10.27
CA GLN A 309 28.08 -3.21 -10.94
C GLN A 309 27.30 -3.42 -12.25
N ALA A 310 26.14 -2.77 -12.39
CA ALA A 310 25.27 -2.83 -13.56
C ALA A 310 24.39 -1.57 -13.66
N PRO A 311 23.95 -1.17 -14.86
CA PRO A 311 24.29 -1.70 -16.19
C PRO A 311 25.75 -1.39 -16.61
N PRO A 312 26.31 -2.07 -17.64
CA PRO A 312 27.73 -1.97 -18.03
C PRO A 312 28.22 -0.53 -18.27
N VAL A 313 27.35 0.33 -18.80
CA VAL A 313 27.67 1.75 -19.03
C VAL A 313 28.00 2.47 -17.72
N LEU A 314 27.21 2.24 -16.65
CA LEU A 314 27.47 2.86 -15.35
C LEU A 314 28.66 2.22 -14.65
N GLU A 315 28.89 0.93 -14.89
CA GLU A 315 30.06 0.24 -14.35
C GLU A 315 31.35 0.81 -14.93
N GLU A 316 31.43 0.97 -16.25
CA GLU A 316 32.59 1.59 -16.90
C GLU A 316 32.82 3.04 -16.43
N MET A 317 31.74 3.83 -16.29
CA MET A 317 31.81 5.20 -15.78
C MET A 317 32.25 5.32 -14.32
N THR A 318 31.97 4.31 -13.49
CA THR A 318 32.27 4.36 -12.04
C THR A 318 33.45 3.48 -11.64
N ARG A 319 34.01 2.69 -12.56
CA ARG A 319 35.13 1.78 -12.31
C ARG A 319 36.39 2.51 -11.83
N SER A 320 36.66 3.71 -12.36
CA SER A 320 37.81 4.52 -11.95
C SER A 320 37.77 4.93 -10.47
N ASN A 321 36.59 4.96 -9.85
CA ASN A 321 36.45 5.28 -8.43
C ASN A 321 36.91 4.15 -7.50
N LEU A 322 37.08 2.91 -8.00
CA LEU A 322 37.42 1.74 -7.16
C LEU A 322 38.76 1.89 -6.44
N ASP A 323 39.72 2.56 -7.07
CA ASP A 323 41.06 2.75 -6.52
C ASP A 323 41.18 4.02 -5.65
N LEU A 324 40.13 4.86 -5.62
CA LEU A 324 40.11 6.07 -4.81
C LEU A 324 39.72 5.76 -3.35
N PRO A 325 40.26 6.51 -2.36
CA PRO A 325 39.83 6.42 -0.97
C PRO A 325 38.34 6.72 -0.81
N LEU A 326 37.64 5.89 -0.05
CA LEU A 326 36.22 6.09 0.21
C LEU A 326 35.95 7.41 0.95
N PHE A 327 36.88 7.82 1.82
CA PHE A 327 36.82 9.09 2.55
C PHE A 327 36.77 10.30 1.60
N GLU A 328 37.61 10.32 0.57
CA GLU A 328 37.63 11.38 -0.45
C GLU A 328 36.36 11.35 -1.30
N LEU A 329 35.90 10.15 -1.70
CA LEU A 329 34.68 9.98 -2.47
C LEU A 329 33.42 10.44 -1.73
N MET A 330 33.43 10.36 -0.40
CA MET A 330 32.37 10.83 0.49
C MET A 330 32.46 12.34 0.81
N GLY A 331 33.46 13.06 0.27
CA GLY A 331 33.66 14.48 0.51
C GLY A 331 34.33 14.78 1.85
N GLU A 332 35.21 13.89 2.32
CA GLU A 332 36.04 14.06 3.53
C GLU A 332 35.24 14.22 4.83
N VAL A 333 34.04 13.66 4.86
CA VAL A 333 33.18 13.67 6.04
C VAL A 333 33.58 12.52 6.98
N SER A 334 33.69 12.81 8.28
CA SER A 334 34.12 11.86 9.31
C SER A 334 33.16 10.68 9.51
N LYS A 335 31.86 10.91 9.31
CA LYS A 335 30.79 9.92 9.40
C LYS A 335 29.68 10.24 8.41
N ASP A 336 29.13 9.23 7.76
CA ASP A 336 27.93 9.38 6.93
C ASP A 336 27.26 8.03 6.62
N ILE A 337 26.12 8.06 5.93
CA ILE A 337 25.35 6.89 5.51
C ILE A 337 25.64 6.56 4.05
N ILE A 338 25.95 5.29 3.79
CA ILE A 338 26.12 4.73 2.46
C ILE A 338 25.01 3.70 2.20
N HIS A 339 24.47 3.72 0.98
CA HIS A 339 23.52 2.72 0.52
C HIS A 339 24.21 1.73 -0.41
N VAL A 340 24.06 0.46 -0.08
CA VAL A 340 24.74 -0.64 -0.76
C VAL A 340 23.70 -1.62 -1.29
N ASN A 341 23.71 -1.87 -2.58
CA ASN A 341 22.87 -2.88 -3.21
C ASN A 341 23.74 -4.07 -3.62
N GLY A 342 23.38 -5.28 -3.22
CA GLY A 342 24.10 -6.50 -3.60
C GLY A 342 23.17 -7.69 -3.68
N MET A 343 23.73 -8.87 -3.87
CA MET A 343 23.03 -10.15 -3.81
C MET A 343 23.46 -10.88 -2.55
N SER A 344 22.49 -11.29 -1.72
CA SER A 344 22.73 -12.11 -0.53
C SER A 344 21.95 -13.42 -0.67
N GLY A 345 22.53 -14.53 -0.19
CA GLY A 345 21.92 -15.85 -0.26
C GLY A 345 22.41 -16.77 0.84
N LYS A 346 21.50 -17.53 1.44
CA LYS A 346 21.82 -18.74 2.22
C LYS A 346 21.47 -19.94 1.33
N GLY A 347 22.49 -20.60 0.77
CA GLY A 347 22.33 -21.72 -0.17
C GLY A 347 22.02 -21.31 -1.61
N ASP A 348 21.39 -22.20 -2.38
CA ASP A 348 21.22 -22.14 -3.85
C ASP A 348 20.26 -21.05 -4.38
N LYS A 349 19.84 -20.10 -3.53
CA LYS A 349 18.96 -18.98 -3.89
C LYS A 349 19.63 -17.66 -3.52
N THR A 350 20.04 -16.90 -4.54
CA THR A 350 20.60 -15.56 -4.40
C THR A 350 19.51 -14.50 -4.60
N GLN A 351 19.39 -13.57 -3.65
CA GLN A 351 18.38 -12.51 -3.67
C GLN A 351 19.06 -11.14 -3.64
N SER A 352 18.65 -10.24 -4.54
CA SER A 352 19.09 -8.83 -4.46
C SER A 352 18.57 -8.20 -3.15
N CYS A 353 19.45 -7.50 -2.44
CA CYS A 353 19.20 -6.83 -1.18
C CYS A 353 19.93 -5.49 -1.14
N LEU A 354 19.19 -4.46 -0.74
CA LEU A 354 19.73 -3.15 -0.42
C LEU A 354 20.09 -3.16 1.07
N ARG A 355 21.13 -2.43 1.48
CA ARG A 355 21.60 -2.31 2.86
C ARG A 355 21.98 -0.86 3.11
N LYS A 356 21.46 -0.29 4.19
CA LYS A 356 21.88 1.00 4.74
C LYS A 356 23.07 0.75 5.65
N LEU A 357 24.19 1.41 5.42
CA LEU A 357 25.42 1.29 6.20
C LEU A 357 25.76 2.64 6.81
N ARG A 358 26.06 2.69 8.10
CA ARG A 358 26.65 3.86 8.76
C ARG A 358 28.16 3.69 8.71
N VAL A 359 28.85 4.55 7.98
CA VAL A 359 30.31 4.50 7.85
C VAL A 359 30.92 5.58 8.73
N VAL A 360 31.88 5.19 9.57
CA VAL A 360 32.64 6.08 10.45
C VAL A 360 34.13 5.87 10.20
N PHE A 361 34.87 6.96 10.00
CA PHE A 361 36.31 6.91 9.76
C PHE A 361 37.13 7.14 11.04
N LYS A 362 38.13 6.29 11.28
CA LYS A 362 39.00 6.35 12.47
C LYS A 362 39.98 7.53 12.44
N GLY A 363 40.27 8.08 13.63
CA GLY A 363 41.39 8.99 13.89
C GLY A 363 41.08 10.49 13.94
N ILE A 364 39.82 10.91 14.09
CA ILE A 364 39.48 12.32 14.39
C ILE A 364 39.21 12.38 15.89
N ASP A 365 40.25 12.68 16.66
CA ASP A 365 40.13 12.92 18.10
C ASP A 365 39.39 14.25 18.32
N GLY A 366 38.17 14.16 18.84
CA GLY A 366 37.34 15.33 19.15
C GLY A 366 35.87 14.96 19.23
N VAL A 367 35.48 14.22 20.28
CA VAL A 367 34.07 14.12 20.67
C VAL A 367 33.65 15.49 21.20
N ALA A 368 32.87 16.21 20.41
CA ALA A 368 31.79 17.03 20.90
C ALA A 368 30.61 16.77 19.96
N ASP A 369 29.45 16.50 20.54
CA ASP A 369 28.16 16.62 19.87
C ASP A 369 28.13 17.96 19.13
N ILE A 370 28.31 17.92 17.82
CA ILE A 370 28.03 19.04 16.93
C ILE A 370 26.81 18.60 16.14
N ASP A 371 25.71 19.33 16.38
CA ASP A 371 24.43 19.26 15.68
C ASP A 371 24.60 18.89 14.21
N MET A 372 23.89 17.85 13.77
CA MET A 372 23.68 17.54 12.35
C MET A 372 22.76 18.57 11.67
N ALA A 373 23.02 19.86 11.84
CA ALA A 373 22.16 20.93 11.35
C ALA A 373 22.45 21.36 9.90
N GLY A 374 23.42 20.77 9.19
CA GLY A 374 23.77 21.33 7.88
C GLY A 374 24.64 20.46 6.98
N ALA A 375 24.04 19.47 6.32
CA ALA A 375 24.51 18.98 4.99
C ALA A 375 23.52 17.99 4.34
N TYR A 376 22.20 18.24 4.44
CA TYR A 376 21.20 17.42 3.75
C TYR A 376 20.41 18.33 2.84
N THR A 377 20.57 18.20 1.52
CA THR A 377 19.86 19.11 0.61
C THR A 377 19.53 18.60 -0.78
N ALA A 378 20.39 17.81 -1.46
CA ALA A 378 20.18 17.69 -2.92
C ALA A 378 20.26 16.30 -3.53
N ALA A 379 20.73 15.29 -2.80
CA ALA A 379 21.35 14.17 -3.49
C ALA A 379 20.75 12.78 -3.14
N SER A 380 19.77 12.69 -2.24
CA SER A 380 18.96 11.45 -2.04
C SER A 380 17.97 11.15 -3.19
N ILE A 381 18.04 11.90 -4.30
CA ILE A 381 16.94 12.07 -5.26
C ILE A 381 16.95 11.03 -6.41
N ILE A 382 18.04 10.31 -6.70
CA ILE A 382 18.15 9.49 -7.94
C ILE A 382 17.99 7.96 -7.72
N THR A 383 18.27 7.43 -6.53
CA THR A 383 18.28 5.97 -6.29
C THR A 383 16.90 5.33 -6.23
N HIS A 384 15.83 6.07 -5.89
CA HIS A 384 14.48 5.48 -5.83
C HIS A 384 13.88 5.24 -7.23
N ALA A 385 14.24 6.05 -8.24
CA ALA A 385 13.83 5.85 -9.63
C ALA A 385 14.48 4.60 -10.26
N GLN A 386 15.71 4.25 -9.86
CA GLN A 386 16.41 3.05 -10.33
C GLN A 386 15.94 1.76 -9.63
N SER A 387 15.40 1.84 -8.40
CA SER A 387 14.75 0.71 -7.71
C SER A 387 13.48 0.20 -8.41
N LYS A 388 12.85 1.06 -9.25
CA LYS A 388 11.64 0.72 -10.02
C LYS A 388 11.89 -0.43 -11.00
N ALA A 389 13.11 -0.56 -11.54
CA ALA A 389 13.50 -1.66 -12.43
C ALA A 389 13.71 -3.00 -11.71
N VAL A 390 14.13 -2.98 -10.43
CA VAL A 390 14.42 -4.20 -9.65
C VAL A 390 13.16 -4.72 -8.92
N LYS A 391 12.26 -3.84 -8.47
CA LYS A 391 11.00 -4.24 -7.82
C LYS A 391 10.02 -4.93 -8.78
N GLN A 392 10.05 -4.59 -10.08
CA GLN A 392 9.18 -5.22 -11.09
C GLN A 392 9.53 -6.68 -11.39
N ALA A 393 10.73 -7.14 -11.02
CA ALA A 393 11.14 -8.54 -11.10
C ALA A 393 10.71 -9.39 -9.88
N ARG A 394 10.49 -8.77 -8.70
CA ARG A 394 10.10 -9.49 -7.46
C ARG A 394 8.64 -9.94 -7.42
N ILE A 395 7.76 -9.33 -8.22
CA ILE A 395 6.36 -9.80 -8.35
C ILE A 395 6.29 -11.16 -9.07
N ARG A 396 7.31 -11.57 -9.84
CA ARG A 396 7.31 -12.84 -10.58
C ARG A 396 7.74 -14.06 -9.75
N THR A 397 8.51 -13.88 -8.67
CA THR A 397 9.07 -15.01 -7.90
C THR A 397 8.29 -15.36 -6.63
N SER A 398 7.51 -14.43 -6.07
CA SER A 398 6.65 -14.72 -4.91
C SER A 398 5.41 -15.55 -5.28
N SER A 399 4.89 -15.38 -6.51
CA SER A 399 3.76 -16.16 -7.03
C SER A 399 4.04 -17.66 -7.14
N LEU A 400 5.30 -18.05 -7.37
CA LEU A 400 5.71 -19.47 -7.47
C LEU A 400 5.83 -20.15 -6.11
N LEU A 401 6.15 -19.40 -5.04
CA LEU A 401 6.23 -19.93 -3.68
C LEU A 401 4.84 -20.04 -3.03
N CYS A 402 3.93 -19.10 -3.30
CA CYS A 402 2.53 -19.23 -2.87
C CYS A 402 1.78 -20.34 -3.61
N TYR A 403 2.08 -20.56 -4.90
CA TYR A 403 1.47 -21.64 -5.69
C TYR A 403 1.75 -23.04 -5.13
N ASN A 404 2.96 -23.28 -4.59
CA ASN A 404 3.32 -24.59 -4.01
C ASN A 404 2.76 -24.79 -2.60
N TYR A 405 2.51 -23.72 -1.84
CA TYR A 405 1.91 -23.81 -0.50
C TYR A 405 0.41 -24.14 -0.56
N TYR A 406 -0.32 -23.62 -1.56
CA TYR A 406 -1.77 -23.82 -1.67
C TYR A 406 -2.19 -25.13 -2.36
N ASN A 407 -1.36 -25.74 -3.21
CA ASN A 407 -1.81 -26.84 -4.08
C ASN A 407 -1.45 -28.28 -3.65
N ARG A 408 -0.85 -28.51 -2.46
CA ARG A 408 -0.47 -29.87 -1.96
C ARG A 408 0.04 -30.82 -3.06
N VAL A 409 0.93 -30.35 -3.93
CA VAL A 409 1.57 -31.19 -4.94
C VAL A 409 2.67 -32.01 -4.23
N PRO A 410 2.70 -33.35 -4.34
CA PRO A 410 3.77 -34.14 -3.73
C PRO A 410 5.10 -33.78 -4.37
N SER A 411 6.08 -33.37 -3.56
CA SER A 411 7.46 -33.21 -4.02
C SER A 411 8.07 -34.59 -4.26
N ASN A 412 8.25 -34.97 -5.52
CA ASN A 412 9.09 -36.11 -5.89
C ASN A 412 10.56 -35.75 -5.63
N THR A 413 11.05 -36.12 -4.45
CA THR A 413 12.46 -36.39 -4.19
C THR A 413 12.54 -37.33 -2.99
N ASP A 414 12.38 -38.63 -3.28
CA ASP A 414 12.88 -39.71 -2.46
C ASP A 414 14.41 -39.68 -2.47
N LEU A 415 15.03 -39.24 -1.39
CA LEU A 415 16.37 -39.70 -0.99
C LEU A 415 16.39 -39.81 0.54
N THR A 416 16.38 -41.06 0.99
CA THR A 416 16.45 -41.53 2.38
C THR A 416 17.72 -41.08 3.09
N PRO A 417 17.65 -40.59 4.35
CA PRO A 417 18.76 -40.66 5.28
C PRO A 417 18.69 -41.94 6.12
N ALA A 418 19.82 -42.62 6.21
CA ALA A 418 20.02 -43.86 6.96
C ALA A 418 19.66 -43.71 8.46
N LYS A 419 18.99 -44.74 9.02
CA LYS A 419 18.90 -44.97 10.46
C LYS A 419 20.23 -45.53 10.98
N PRO A 420 20.58 -45.26 12.24
CA PRO A 420 20.48 -46.37 13.18
C PRO A 420 19.91 -45.95 14.54
N ASN A 421 19.00 -46.76 15.09
CA ASN A 421 19.08 -47.14 16.50
C ASN A 421 18.18 -48.35 16.77
N THR A 422 18.79 -49.39 17.34
CA THR A 422 18.14 -50.56 17.92
C THR A 422 18.16 -50.44 19.45
N ASP A 423 16.96 -50.62 20.01
CA ASP A 423 16.62 -51.29 21.27
C ASP A 423 17.26 -50.87 22.61
N THR A 424 16.43 -50.48 23.58
CA THR A 424 15.89 -51.42 24.60
C THR A 424 14.97 -50.73 25.62
N ASN A 425 13.99 -51.50 26.12
CA ASN A 425 12.97 -51.20 27.14
C ASN A 425 13.52 -50.81 28.52
N SER A 426 12.76 -49.98 29.28
CA SER A 426 12.16 -50.36 30.58
C SER A 426 11.59 -49.17 31.39
N GLY A 427 10.46 -49.39 32.07
CA GLY A 427 10.26 -48.91 33.46
C GLY A 427 9.42 -47.64 33.71
N THR A 428 8.15 -47.85 34.07
CA THR A 428 7.22 -46.91 34.75
C THR A 428 7.63 -46.60 36.19
N VAL A 429 7.50 -45.33 36.65
CA VAL A 429 7.03 -44.97 38.02
C VAL A 429 6.30 -43.61 38.02
N THR A 430 5.15 -43.62 38.69
CA THR A 430 4.16 -42.58 38.97
C THR A 430 4.62 -41.55 40.02
N GLN A 431 4.24 -40.27 39.89
CA GLN A 431 3.84 -39.39 41.02
C GLN A 431 3.12 -38.11 40.53
N LYS A 432 1.95 -37.84 41.12
CA LYS A 432 1.13 -36.59 41.14
C LYS A 432 0.98 -36.20 42.64
N PRO A 433 0.40 -35.06 43.08
CA PRO A 433 0.11 -33.74 42.47
C PRO A 433 0.34 -32.54 43.48
N ARG A 434 -0.07 -31.30 43.12
CA ARG A 434 -0.64 -30.17 43.96
C ARG A 434 -0.78 -28.93 43.05
N ILE A 435 -1.94 -28.47 42.56
CA ILE A 435 -3.10 -27.74 43.15
C ILE A 435 -2.74 -26.49 43.98
N TRP A 436 -3.13 -25.31 43.46
CA TRP A 436 -3.92 -24.31 44.19
C TRP A 436 -4.84 -23.54 43.22
N GLU A 437 -6.15 -23.69 43.43
CA GLU A 437 -7.23 -22.83 42.91
C GLU A 437 -7.63 -21.84 44.02
N LEU A 438 -8.14 -20.67 43.62
CA LEU A 438 -8.82 -19.73 44.51
C LEU A 438 -10.26 -19.53 43.99
N GLN A 439 -11.25 -19.94 44.80
CA GLN A 439 -12.68 -19.72 44.62
C GLN A 439 -13.24 -18.79 45.71
N ALA A 440 -14.19 -17.94 45.34
CA ALA A 440 -15.36 -17.52 46.13
C ALA A 440 -16.40 -16.91 45.15
N GLN A 441 -17.42 -17.63 44.66
CA GLN A 441 -18.74 -18.04 45.21
C GLN A 441 -19.86 -16.94 45.17
N PRO A 442 -21.15 -17.32 45.00
CA PRO A 442 -22.13 -16.69 44.11
C PRO A 442 -23.40 -16.15 44.81
N LYS A 443 -24.34 -15.56 44.05
CA LYS A 443 -25.77 -15.44 44.43
C LYS A 443 -26.75 -15.64 43.26
N GLN A 444 -27.49 -16.75 43.37
CA GLN A 444 -28.93 -17.02 43.15
C GLN A 444 -29.65 -16.68 41.82
N ASN A 445 -30.31 -17.73 41.31
CA ASN A 445 -31.33 -17.83 40.26
C ASN A 445 -32.75 -17.79 40.89
N PRO A 446 -33.88 -17.64 40.16
CA PRO A 446 -34.48 -18.76 39.39
C PRO A 446 -35.15 -18.33 38.05
N MET A 447 -34.96 -19.07 36.95
CA MET A 447 -35.72 -20.22 36.44
C MET A 447 -37.25 -20.03 36.26
N LEU A 448 -37.70 -20.03 35.00
CA LEU A 448 -39.04 -20.44 34.58
C LEU A 448 -38.95 -21.31 33.31
N MET A 449 -39.57 -22.49 33.41
CA MET A 449 -39.71 -23.57 32.43
C MET A 449 -40.82 -23.28 31.41
N LEU A 450 -40.70 -23.78 30.18
CA LEU A 450 -41.85 -24.37 29.45
C LEU A 450 -41.39 -25.33 28.33
N THR A 451 -41.37 -26.61 28.70
CA THR A 451 -41.83 -27.83 27.99
C THR A 451 -41.73 -28.01 26.47
N ASP A 452 -40.99 -29.07 26.12
CA ASP A 452 -41.18 -30.14 25.13
C ASP A 452 -42.42 -30.16 24.21
N TYR A 453 -42.16 -30.44 22.93
CA TYR A 453 -42.98 -31.36 22.13
C TYR A 453 -42.09 -32.16 21.17
N THR A 454 -41.98 -33.47 21.41
CA THR A 454 -41.29 -34.44 20.55
C THR A 454 -42.26 -35.21 19.66
N ARG A 455 -41.72 -35.68 18.52
CA ARG A 455 -41.84 -37.07 17.98
C ARG A 455 -42.80 -37.30 16.82
N GLU A 456 -42.23 -37.80 15.72
CA GLU A 456 -42.61 -38.99 14.89
C GLU A 456 -41.91 -38.89 13.52
N MET A 457 -41.59 -39.93 12.74
CA MET A 457 -41.25 -41.34 12.91
C MET A 457 -40.62 -41.77 11.55
N SER A 458 -39.77 -42.80 11.56
CA SER A 458 -39.04 -43.32 10.39
C SER A 458 -39.88 -44.12 9.39
N SER A 459 -39.51 -44.08 8.11
CA SER A 459 -39.16 -45.25 7.25
C SER A 459 -39.53 -45.05 5.77
N ARG A 460 -38.58 -45.26 4.85
CA ARG A 460 -38.69 -46.15 3.67
C ARG A 460 -37.48 -46.07 2.71
N SER A 461 -36.92 -47.26 2.49
CA SER A 461 -36.26 -47.82 1.28
C SER A 461 -35.12 -47.08 0.57
N ARG A 462 -33.99 -47.80 0.51
CA ARG A 462 -32.85 -47.64 -0.40
C ARG A 462 -33.26 -47.80 -1.87
N GLN A 463 -32.75 -46.93 -2.74
CA GLN A 463 -32.34 -47.29 -4.11
C GLN A 463 -31.09 -46.49 -4.48
N ALA A 464 -30.04 -47.22 -4.87
CA ALA A 464 -28.76 -46.69 -5.27
C ALA A 464 -28.82 -46.16 -6.71
N SER A 465 -28.32 -44.95 -6.94
CA SER A 465 -27.81 -44.53 -8.24
C SER A 465 -26.64 -43.57 -8.06
N ARG A 466 -25.55 -43.90 -8.77
CA ARG A 466 -24.21 -43.31 -8.73
C ARG A 466 -24.21 -42.00 -9.54
N LYS A 467 -23.83 -40.84 -8.98
CA LYS A 467 -23.45 -39.63 -9.75
C LYS A 467 -22.59 -38.66 -8.91
N LEU A 468 -21.38 -38.43 -9.42
CA LEU A 468 -20.28 -37.47 -9.15
C LEU A 468 -20.27 -36.54 -7.90
N PRO A 469 -19.08 -36.29 -7.30
CA PRO A 469 -18.97 -35.39 -6.15
C PRO A 469 -19.24 -33.93 -6.54
N LYS A 470 -20.04 -33.24 -5.72
CA LYS A 470 -20.21 -31.78 -5.76
C LYS A 470 -18.85 -31.12 -5.47
N ALA A 471 -18.40 -30.27 -6.38
CA ALA A 471 -17.26 -29.39 -6.14
C ALA A 471 -17.58 -28.42 -5.00
N VAL A 472 -16.69 -28.35 -4.01
CA VAL A 472 -16.68 -27.30 -2.99
C VAL A 472 -16.15 -26.03 -3.68
N PRO A 473 -16.80 -24.86 -3.55
CA PRO A 473 -16.28 -23.63 -4.13
C PRO A 473 -14.95 -23.26 -3.46
N ASN A 474 -13.93 -22.92 -4.24
CA ASN A 474 -12.66 -22.38 -3.71
C ASN A 474 -12.89 -20.95 -3.16
N GLU A 475 -12.14 -20.57 -2.12
CA GLU A 475 -12.23 -19.26 -1.45
C GLU A 475 -12.10 -18.07 -2.42
N GLU A 476 -11.37 -18.22 -3.54
CA GLU A 476 -11.26 -17.19 -4.60
C GLU A 476 -12.60 -16.91 -5.29
N SER A 477 -13.42 -17.93 -5.54
CA SER A 477 -14.76 -17.77 -6.16
C SER A 477 -15.74 -17.06 -5.22
N LEU A 478 -15.61 -17.28 -3.90
CA LEU A 478 -16.43 -16.61 -2.89
C LEU A 478 -16.03 -15.14 -2.72
N GLN A 479 -14.74 -14.83 -2.86
CA GLN A 479 -14.24 -13.46 -2.80
C GLN A 479 -14.59 -12.65 -4.07
N GLU A 480 -14.60 -13.30 -5.24
CA GLU A 480 -15.04 -12.71 -6.51
C GLU A 480 -16.56 -12.50 -6.57
N GLU A 481 -17.36 -13.47 -6.12
CA GLU A 481 -18.82 -13.30 -6.00
C GLU A 481 -19.19 -12.20 -5.00
N SER A 482 -18.48 -12.09 -3.88
CA SER A 482 -18.67 -11.02 -2.90
C SER A 482 -18.37 -9.64 -3.49
N ASN A 483 -17.27 -9.50 -4.23
CA ASN A 483 -16.90 -8.25 -4.90
C ASN A 483 -17.86 -7.86 -6.03
N ALA A 484 -18.30 -8.83 -6.84
CA ALA A 484 -19.28 -8.60 -7.91
C ALA A 484 -20.67 -8.22 -7.37
N THR A 485 -21.08 -8.84 -6.25
CA THR A 485 -22.36 -8.54 -5.58
C THR A 485 -22.32 -7.16 -4.91
N ASN A 486 -21.17 -6.79 -4.32
CA ASN A 486 -20.94 -5.45 -3.78
C ASN A 486 -20.96 -4.37 -4.87
N LEU A 487 -20.27 -4.58 -5.99
CA LEU A 487 -20.27 -3.64 -7.13
C LEU A 487 -21.66 -3.48 -7.75
N THR A 488 -22.44 -4.56 -7.84
CA THR A 488 -23.82 -4.52 -8.35
C THR A 488 -24.75 -3.74 -7.42
N SER A 489 -24.61 -3.94 -6.11
CA SER A 489 -25.38 -3.24 -5.07
C SER A 489 -25.02 -1.76 -5.00
N ILE A 490 -23.73 -1.41 -5.07
CA ILE A 490 -23.24 -0.03 -5.14
C ILE A 490 -23.72 0.64 -6.42
N GLY A 491 -23.67 -0.04 -7.57
CA GLY A 491 -24.20 0.46 -8.84
C GLY A 491 -25.71 0.68 -8.82
N ALA A 492 -26.47 -0.08 -8.04
CA ALA A 492 -27.90 0.15 -7.81
C ALA A 492 -28.15 1.41 -6.95
N ILE A 493 -27.34 1.64 -5.91
CA ILE A 493 -27.39 2.84 -5.08
C ILE A 493 -27.02 4.09 -5.90
N TYR A 494 -25.97 4.00 -6.72
CA TYR A 494 -25.53 5.09 -7.59
C TYR A 494 -26.59 5.48 -8.62
N ARG A 495 -27.27 4.48 -9.22
CA ARG A 495 -28.41 4.72 -10.13
C ARG A 495 -29.58 5.38 -9.43
N ARG A 496 -29.88 5.01 -8.17
CA ARG A 496 -30.94 5.65 -7.38
C ARG A 496 -30.61 7.10 -7.03
N GLN A 497 -29.37 7.39 -6.60
CA GLN A 497 -28.95 8.76 -6.30
C GLN A 497 -28.86 9.64 -7.56
N SER A 498 -28.33 9.10 -8.67
CA SER A 498 -28.30 9.81 -9.95
C SER A 498 -29.70 10.14 -10.47
N LYS A 499 -30.66 9.22 -10.37
CA LYS A 499 -32.08 9.51 -10.69
C LYS A 499 -32.67 10.59 -9.80
N LYS A 500 -32.37 10.57 -8.49
CA LYS A 500 -32.86 11.56 -7.52
C LYS A 500 -32.27 12.96 -7.76
N ILE A 501 -31.01 13.03 -8.16
CA ILE A 501 -30.34 14.27 -8.56
C ILE A 501 -30.94 14.79 -9.88
N ARG A 502 -31.15 13.91 -10.88
CA ARG A 502 -31.75 14.29 -12.17
C ARG A 502 -33.18 14.82 -12.00
N SER A 503 -34.00 14.18 -11.16
CA SER A 503 -35.36 14.68 -10.83
C SER A 503 -35.34 16.01 -10.07
N HIS A 504 -34.33 16.25 -9.23
CA HIS A 504 -34.19 17.55 -8.56
C HIS A 504 -33.75 18.65 -9.52
N ILE A 505 -32.84 18.35 -10.44
CA ILE A 505 -32.43 19.26 -11.52
C ILE A 505 -33.66 19.63 -12.34
N GLU A 506 -34.42 18.66 -12.85
CA GLU A 506 -35.65 18.88 -13.63
C GLU A 506 -36.65 19.80 -12.88
N SER A 507 -36.93 19.51 -11.61
CA SER A 507 -37.83 20.33 -10.76
C SER A 507 -37.31 21.74 -10.44
N SER A 508 -35.99 21.97 -10.55
CA SER A 508 -35.35 23.27 -10.31
C SER A 508 -35.31 24.12 -11.57
N THR A 509 -35.16 23.49 -12.74
CA THR A 509 -35.32 24.14 -14.06
C THR A 509 -36.76 24.55 -14.31
N GLU A 510 -37.75 23.72 -13.96
CA GLU A 510 -39.17 24.07 -14.07
C GLU A 510 -39.55 25.25 -13.16
N ARG A 511 -39.05 25.27 -11.91
CA ARG A 511 -39.26 26.40 -10.99
C ARG A 511 -38.60 27.69 -11.46
N LYS A 512 -37.41 27.61 -12.07
CA LYS A 512 -36.73 28.77 -12.67
C LYS A 512 -37.45 29.28 -13.91
N ALA A 513 -37.98 28.39 -14.76
CA ALA A 513 -38.76 28.78 -15.93
C ALA A 513 -40.07 29.49 -15.55
N HIS A 514 -40.74 29.01 -14.49
CA HIS A 514 -41.97 29.63 -14.00
C HIS A 514 -41.74 31.04 -13.44
N THR A 515 -40.61 31.27 -12.75
CA THR A 515 -40.28 32.60 -12.19
C THR A 515 -39.89 33.61 -13.28
N THR A 516 -39.16 33.19 -14.33
CA THR A 516 -38.86 34.11 -15.46
C THR A 516 -40.08 34.43 -16.32
N GLU A 517 -41.10 33.57 -16.33
CA GLU A 517 -42.34 33.80 -17.07
C GLU A 517 -43.31 34.71 -16.29
N GLU A 518 -43.30 34.63 -14.96
CA GLU A 518 -44.02 35.52 -14.05
C GLU A 518 -43.40 36.94 -14.04
N GLU A 519 -42.06 37.06 -13.99
CA GLU A 519 -41.35 38.34 -14.13
C GLU A 519 -41.52 38.99 -15.52
N ARG A 520 -41.79 38.18 -16.57
CA ARG A 520 -42.12 38.69 -17.91
C ARG A 520 -43.57 39.19 -18.02
N ARG A 521 -44.50 38.60 -17.27
CA ARG A 521 -45.89 39.07 -17.19
C ARG A 521 -46.00 40.37 -16.39
N GLU A 522 -45.31 40.48 -15.26
CA GLU A 522 -45.32 41.73 -14.47
C GLU A 522 -44.69 42.92 -15.22
N LYS A 523 -43.71 42.68 -16.09
CA LYS A 523 -43.13 43.74 -16.95
C LYS A 523 -44.00 44.12 -18.16
N SER A 524 -45.00 43.32 -18.50
CA SER A 524 -45.96 43.59 -19.57
C SER A 524 -47.16 44.42 -19.12
N GLU A 525 -47.44 44.50 -17.82
CA GLU A 525 -48.57 45.26 -17.27
C GLU A 525 -48.18 46.69 -16.83
N VAL A 526 -46.92 47.08 -16.99
CA VAL A 526 -46.37 48.41 -16.60
C VAL A 526 -45.89 49.22 -17.83
N LEU A 527 -46.36 48.89 -19.04
CA LEU A 527 -46.05 49.62 -20.28
C LEU A 527 -47.29 50.13 -20.99
#